data_AF-A0A0F9LHV5-F1
#
_entry.id   AF-A0A0F9LHV5-F1
#
_cell.length_a   1.000
_cell.length_b   1.000
_cell.length_c   1.000
_cell.angle_alpha   90.00
_cell.angle_beta   90.00
_cell.angle_gamma   90.00
#
_symmetry.space_group_name_H-M   'P 1'
#
loop_
_entity.id
_entity.type
_entity.pdbx_description
1 polymer ?
#
loop_
_entity_poly.entity_id
_entity_poly.type
_entity_poly.pdbx_seq_one_letter_code
_entity_poly.pdbx_strand_id
1 'polypeptide(L)'
;MTLLDFLKIKEVREKFREVFPKPSFNIKKDISIYNRRGFMGFNIKTQGETCKLLAIDTGRYIYNPSFEECITFLFYRASIPWWRAFWNINFNISSILKLWDNKEEKNKLLQGEVVVYNKFKLNYFKDRTFKISKNRHTAKFFDLFNFYCCTLNEASTQYLNNKKIDTIDNQKSITDLPNWVNNSENIINYCIKESKLIKALGDQLVENIKNGKINVSKFLSKKDILAPLLTTNSSLVGIAFDYLLRFYLKYLNPQAITRRWVAETSLEELKEIVEMKKSNITENERLALPLWKDWQTKGTVEIKLAKERYTHFLETGQVTDDLIKSTLYLSNLEVIFRAGYIVDDIEFIDDEDVEDLRKLISLADLEFFKANKVCILNPTFGEGSKLVGGADADLVVDDMLIDIKTVKKLTFSREYLDQLIGYYTLYKIGGIDGMSNQNEIKKLGVYFSRYRYLYWYDIDDIFDNNRIPDFVEWFKTRAIEYGSSLLVE
;
A
#
# COMPACT_ATOMS: atom_id res chain seq x y z
N MET A 1 0.65 -13.36 -25.98
CA MET A 1 1.41 -13.59 -24.72
C MET A 1 1.16 -12.42 -23.80
N THR A 2 0.69 -12.61 -22.57
CA THR A 2 0.48 -11.52 -21.59
C THR A 2 1.78 -11.08 -20.90
N LEU A 3 1.80 -9.94 -20.22
CA LEU A 3 2.93 -9.54 -19.36
C LEU A 3 3.26 -10.62 -18.31
N LEU A 4 2.25 -11.19 -17.66
CA LEU A 4 2.46 -12.21 -16.63
C LEU A 4 3.07 -13.49 -17.22
N ASP A 5 2.68 -13.89 -18.43
CA ASP A 5 3.28 -15.05 -19.09
C ASP A 5 4.71 -14.76 -19.56
N PHE A 6 4.97 -13.55 -20.06
CA PHE A 6 6.31 -13.09 -20.39
C PHE A 6 7.24 -13.14 -19.16
N LEU A 7 6.76 -12.68 -18.00
CA LEU A 7 7.49 -12.71 -16.74
C LEU A 7 7.68 -14.13 -16.16
N LYS A 8 7.06 -15.18 -16.71
CA LYS A 8 7.33 -16.58 -16.31
C LYS A 8 8.51 -17.20 -17.06
N ILE A 9 8.88 -16.65 -18.21
CA ILE A 9 10.00 -17.14 -19.04
C ILE A 9 11.28 -17.11 -18.22
N LYS A 10 12.04 -18.21 -18.22
CA LYS A 10 13.22 -18.38 -17.35
C LYS A 10 14.26 -17.27 -17.57
N GLU A 11 14.66 -17.03 -18.82
CA GLU A 11 15.63 -15.98 -19.17
C GLU A 11 15.14 -14.59 -18.76
N VAL A 12 13.85 -14.30 -18.98
CA VAL A 12 13.25 -13.02 -18.57
C VAL A 12 13.31 -12.85 -17.06
N ARG A 13 12.93 -13.88 -16.28
CA ARG A 13 13.03 -13.85 -14.81
C ARG A 13 14.46 -13.66 -14.34
N GLU A 14 15.43 -14.32 -14.96
CA GLU A 14 16.84 -14.19 -14.63
C GLU A 14 17.34 -12.78 -14.89
N LYS A 15 16.98 -12.18 -16.03
CA LYS A 15 17.34 -10.79 -16.33
C LYS A 15 16.68 -9.79 -15.39
N PHE A 16 15.40 -9.95 -15.09
CA PHE A 16 14.70 -9.13 -14.10
C PHE A 16 15.39 -9.22 -12.74
N ARG A 17 15.85 -10.41 -12.32
CA ARG A 17 16.57 -10.59 -11.05
C ARG A 17 17.98 -10.00 -11.05
N GLU A 18 18.67 -10.06 -12.19
CA GLU A 18 20.00 -9.48 -12.39
C GLU A 18 19.96 -7.95 -12.36
N VAL A 19 19.02 -7.35 -13.11
CA VAL A 19 18.92 -5.90 -13.28
C VAL A 19 18.24 -5.26 -12.08
N PHE A 20 17.14 -5.88 -11.63
CA PHE A 20 16.38 -5.49 -10.46
C PHE A 20 16.43 -6.62 -9.45
N PRO A 21 17.57 -6.78 -8.75
CA PRO A 21 17.58 -7.67 -7.60
C PRO A 21 16.40 -7.28 -6.75
N LYS A 22 15.60 -8.28 -6.32
CA LYS A 22 14.46 -8.00 -5.43
C LYS A 22 15.08 -7.12 -4.37
N PRO A 23 14.45 -6.03 -3.95
CA PRO A 23 14.81 -5.50 -2.68
C PRO A 23 14.64 -6.69 -1.70
N SER A 24 15.74 -7.39 -1.39
CA SER A 24 16.12 -7.47 -0.01
C SER A 24 15.96 -6.04 0.48
N PHE A 25 15.61 -5.79 1.72
CA PHE A 25 16.10 -4.53 2.25
C PHE A 25 17.64 -4.64 2.25
N ASN A 26 18.24 -4.47 1.06
CA ASN A 26 19.55 -3.99 0.79
C ASN A 26 19.44 -2.53 1.15
N ILE A 27 19.40 -2.35 2.46
CA ILE A 27 20.15 -1.33 3.15
C ILE A 27 21.52 -1.08 2.48
N LYS A 28 22.07 -2.04 1.72
CA LYS A 28 23.26 -1.91 0.85
C LYS A 28 23.24 -0.81 -0.23
N LYS A 29 22.12 -0.14 -0.54
CA LYS A 29 22.18 1.07 -1.38
C LYS A 29 21.55 2.32 -0.79
N ASP A 30 20.92 2.22 0.36
CA ASP A 30 20.70 3.41 1.16
C ASP A 30 21.99 3.67 1.94
N ILE A 31 22.92 4.37 1.27
CA ILE A 31 24.16 4.89 1.90
C ILE A 31 23.81 5.58 3.23
N SER A 32 22.56 6.06 3.39
CA SER A 32 22.03 6.60 4.63
C SER A 32 22.13 5.65 5.85
N ILE A 33 21.89 4.35 5.76
CA ILE A 33 21.87 3.48 6.96
C ILE A 33 23.28 3.15 7.45
N TYR A 34 24.25 3.11 6.53
CA TYR A 34 25.67 2.97 6.84
C TYR A 34 26.30 4.31 7.25
N ASN A 35 25.81 5.44 6.74
CA ASN A 35 26.28 6.79 7.11
C ASN A 35 25.65 7.34 8.40
N ARG A 36 24.62 6.66 8.96
CA ARG A 36 24.02 7.12 10.21
C ARG A 36 24.93 6.75 11.38
N ARG A 37 25.25 7.76 12.20
CA ARG A 37 26.17 7.64 13.33
C ARG A 37 25.61 6.87 14.53
N GLY A 38 24.38 6.36 14.43
CA GLY A 38 23.69 5.66 15.51
C GLY A 38 22.20 6.02 15.60
N PHE A 39 21.59 5.54 16.67
CA PHE A 39 20.17 5.71 16.97
C PHE A 39 19.95 6.67 18.14
N MET A 40 18.87 7.46 18.09
CA MET A 40 18.35 8.25 19.19
C MET A 40 16.96 7.77 19.55
N GLY A 41 16.76 7.45 20.82
CA GLY A 41 15.46 7.06 21.37
C GLY A 41 14.79 8.26 22.01
N PHE A 42 13.52 8.47 21.66
CA PHE A 42 12.67 9.51 22.24
C PHE A 42 11.48 8.87 22.93
N ASN A 43 11.04 9.46 24.03
CA ASN A 43 9.85 9.04 24.74
C ASN A 43 9.18 10.22 25.44
N ILE A 44 7.87 10.11 25.66
CA ILE A 44 7.11 11.12 26.41
C ILE A 44 6.41 10.52 27.63
N LYS A 45 6.00 11.40 28.53
CA LYS A 45 4.91 11.15 29.48
C LYS A 45 3.86 12.22 29.37
N THR A 46 2.60 11.82 29.53
CA THR A 46 1.44 12.68 29.36
C THR A 46 0.78 12.96 30.69
N GLN A 47 0.27 14.17 30.86
CA GLN A 47 -0.68 14.50 31.92
C GLN A 47 -2.01 14.78 31.24
N GLY A 48 -3.03 13.98 31.55
CA GLY A 48 -4.20 13.88 30.68
C GLY A 48 -3.77 13.42 29.28
N GLU A 49 -4.15 14.19 28.26
CA GLU A 49 -3.86 13.86 26.87
C GLU A 49 -2.66 14.60 26.28
N THR A 50 -2.08 15.55 27.00
CA THR A 50 -1.00 16.43 26.52
C THR A 50 0.36 15.97 27.00
N CYS A 51 1.39 16.17 26.16
CA CYS A 51 2.78 15.92 26.54
C CYS A 51 3.17 16.79 27.74
N LYS A 52 3.60 16.15 28.83
CA LYS A 52 4.08 16.80 30.06
C LYS A 52 5.59 16.68 30.24
N LEU A 53 6.18 15.62 29.69
CA LEU A 53 7.61 15.35 29.74
C LEU A 53 8.01 14.75 28.40
N LEU A 54 9.13 15.21 27.84
CA LEU A 54 9.77 14.62 26.67
C LEU A 54 11.25 14.41 27.00
N ALA A 55 11.74 13.19 26.80
CA ALA A 55 13.11 12.79 27.10
C ALA A 55 13.79 12.10 25.91
N ILE A 56 15.13 12.08 25.94
CA ILE A 56 15.96 11.28 25.04
C ILE A 56 16.91 10.36 25.81
N ASP A 57 17.43 9.36 25.09
CA ASP A 57 18.36 8.35 25.60
C ASP A 57 19.60 8.92 26.30
N THR A 58 20.07 10.11 25.91
CA THR A 58 21.22 10.80 26.53
C THR A 58 20.94 11.37 27.93
N GLY A 59 19.69 11.32 28.40
CA GLY A 59 19.27 11.90 29.68
C GLY A 59 18.79 13.35 29.60
N ARG A 60 18.89 13.99 28.43
CA ARG A 60 18.27 15.31 28.21
C ARG A 60 16.75 15.16 28.22
N TYR A 61 16.06 16.09 28.89
CA TYR A 61 14.60 16.15 28.93
C TYR A 61 14.11 17.60 28.94
N ILE A 62 12.82 17.79 28.66
CA ILE A 62 12.07 19.03 28.92
C ILE A 62 10.80 18.68 29.68
N TYR A 63 10.49 19.48 30.69
CA TYR A 63 9.32 19.30 31.55
C TYR A 63 8.33 20.44 31.33
N ASN A 64 7.04 20.11 31.29
CA ASN A 64 5.94 21.01 30.97
C ASN A 64 6.17 21.87 29.70
N PRO A 65 6.52 21.24 28.56
CA PRO A 65 6.91 21.99 27.38
C PRO A 65 5.72 22.62 26.65
N SER A 66 5.95 23.75 26.02
CA SER A 66 5.14 24.27 24.91
C SER A 66 5.33 23.43 23.64
N PHE A 67 4.47 23.64 22.64
CA PHE A 67 4.64 23.00 21.33
C PHE A 67 5.97 23.40 20.66
N GLU A 68 6.37 24.68 20.73
CA GLU A 68 7.63 25.15 20.14
C GLU A 68 8.85 24.50 20.79
N GLU A 69 8.83 24.33 22.12
CA GLU A 69 9.87 23.64 22.86
C GLU A 69 9.96 22.17 22.46
N CYS A 70 8.82 21.49 22.28
CA CYS A 70 8.78 20.13 21.74
C CYS A 70 9.44 20.06 20.36
N ILE A 71 9.03 20.90 19.40
CA ILE A 71 9.59 20.89 18.03
C ILE A 71 11.09 21.19 18.04
N THR A 72 11.52 22.17 18.84
CA THR A 72 12.93 22.54 18.98
C THR A 72 13.75 21.41 19.60
N PHE A 73 13.20 20.73 20.61
CA PHE A 73 13.83 19.60 21.27
C PHE A 73 13.94 18.37 20.36
N LEU A 74 12.90 18.06 19.59
CA LEU A 74 12.94 17.00 18.58
C LEU A 74 13.98 17.30 17.49
N PHE A 75 14.14 18.57 17.11
CA PHE A 75 15.16 18.99 16.15
C PHE A 75 16.60 19.01 16.70
N TYR A 76 16.80 18.63 17.97
CA TYR A 76 18.13 18.55 18.59
C TYR A 76 19.09 17.68 17.78
N ARG A 77 20.27 18.24 17.45
CA ARG A 77 21.31 17.59 16.62
C ARG A 77 20.83 17.11 15.24
N ALA A 78 19.86 17.79 14.62
CA ALA A 78 19.38 17.46 13.27
C ALA A 78 20.46 17.59 12.16
N SER A 79 21.58 18.24 12.45
CA SER A 79 22.76 18.27 11.56
C SER A 79 23.53 16.94 11.53
N ILE A 80 23.32 16.07 12.52
CA ILE A 80 23.96 14.76 12.60
C ILE A 80 23.01 13.73 11.99
N PRO A 81 23.49 12.83 11.11
CA PRO A 81 22.66 11.78 10.55
C PRO A 81 22.46 10.69 11.60
N TRP A 82 21.55 10.89 12.54
CA TRP A 82 21.09 9.84 13.44
C TRP A 82 19.75 9.29 13.00
N TRP A 83 19.54 8.00 13.25
CA TRP A 83 18.19 7.44 13.31
C TRP A 83 17.49 8.00 14.54
N ARG A 84 16.19 8.27 14.43
CA ARG A 84 15.38 8.78 15.53
C ARG A 84 14.10 7.97 15.57
N ALA A 85 13.72 7.49 16.75
CA ALA A 85 12.44 6.82 16.86
C ALA A 85 11.75 7.06 18.18
N PHE A 86 10.45 6.83 18.11
CA PHE A 86 9.58 6.61 19.24
C PHE A 86 9.16 5.14 19.29
N TRP A 87 8.62 4.72 20.44
CA TRP A 87 7.77 3.55 20.53
C TRP A 87 6.31 4.01 20.43
N ASN A 88 5.60 3.67 19.35
CA ASN A 88 4.27 4.20 19.00
C ASN A 88 4.32 5.70 18.69
N ILE A 89 4.81 6.05 17.50
CA ILE A 89 5.01 7.46 17.09
C ILE A 89 3.69 8.23 17.10
N ASN A 90 2.57 7.58 16.80
CA ASN A 90 1.28 8.25 16.71
C ASN A 90 0.79 8.73 18.07
N PHE A 91 0.90 7.89 19.11
CA PHE A 91 0.60 8.32 20.47
C PHE A 91 1.48 9.50 20.90
N ASN A 92 2.79 9.40 20.64
CA ASN A 92 3.75 10.42 21.06
C ASN A 92 3.52 11.76 20.36
N ILE A 93 3.45 11.77 19.02
CA ILE A 93 3.28 12.99 18.23
C ILE A 93 1.88 13.59 18.44
N SER A 94 0.83 12.78 18.53
CA SER A 94 -0.53 13.29 18.82
C SER A 94 -0.60 14.03 20.16
N SER A 95 0.09 13.52 21.18
CA SER A 95 0.13 14.16 22.50
C SER A 95 0.91 15.49 22.49
N ILE A 96 1.91 15.61 21.63
CA ILE A 96 2.65 16.87 21.39
C ILE A 96 1.78 17.86 20.61
N LEU A 97 1.09 17.41 19.55
CA LEU A 97 0.22 18.25 18.73
C LEU A 97 -0.96 18.84 19.52
N LYS A 98 -1.37 18.21 20.63
CA LYS A 98 -2.39 18.76 21.53
C LYS A 98 -1.93 20.02 22.28
N LEU A 99 -0.63 20.27 22.38
CA LEU A 99 -0.06 21.53 22.89
C LEU A 99 -0.14 22.68 21.88
N TRP A 100 -0.57 22.40 20.64
CA TRP A 100 -0.67 23.39 19.58
C TRP A 100 -2.12 23.83 19.37
N ASP A 101 -2.37 25.10 19.68
CA ASP A 101 -3.71 25.69 19.65
C ASP A 101 -4.27 25.89 18.24
N ASN A 102 -3.42 25.94 17.21
CA ASN A 102 -3.86 26.11 15.83
C ASN A 102 -4.46 24.80 15.28
N LYS A 103 -5.78 24.66 15.41
CA LYS A 103 -6.53 23.48 14.95
C LYS A 103 -6.47 23.27 13.44
N GLU A 104 -6.49 24.34 12.65
CA GLU A 104 -6.49 24.25 11.19
C GLU A 104 -5.18 23.66 10.66
N GLU A 105 -4.05 24.26 11.07
CA GLU A 105 -2.72 23.80 10.67
C GLU A 105 -2.42 22.40 11.23
N LYS A 106 -2.89 22.09 12.44
CA LYS A 106 -2.82 20.72 12.98
C LYS A 106 -3.57 19.72 12.12
N ASN A 107 -4.77 20.06 11.63
CA ASN A 107 -5.57 19.18 10.79
C ASN A 107 -4.91 18.94 9.42
N LYS A 108 -4.38 19.99 8.79
CA LYS A 108 -3.57 19.87 7.55
C LYS A 108 -2.39 18.90 7.76
N LEU A 109 -1.65 19.08 8.86
CA LEU A 109 -0.52 18.21 9.19
C LEU A 109 -0.96 16.75 9.42
N LEU A 110 -2.10 16.53 10.09
CA LEU A 110 -2.67 15.19 10.31
C LEU A 110 -3.17 14.52 9.01
N GLN A 111 -3.53 15.32 8.01
CA GLN A 111 -3.90 14.88 6.65
C GLN A 111 -2.68 14.63 5.75
N GLY A 112 -1.46 14.76 6.28
CA GLY A 112 -0.22 14.51 5.54
C GLY A 112 0.31 15.71 4.76
N GLU A 113 -0.32 16.88 4.90
CA GLU A 113 0.19 18.11 4.30
C GLU A 113 1.45 18.62 5.00
N VAL A 114 2.26 19.36 4.25
CA VAL A 114 3.44 20.03 4.79
C VAL A 114 3.02 21.37 5.40
N VAL A 115 3.29 21.54 6.69
CA VAL A 115 2.89 22.72 7.45
C VAL A 115 4.12 23.50 7.91
N VAL A 116 4.07 24.83 7.80
CA VAL A 116 5.14 25.71 8.28
C VAL A 116 4.78 26.22 9.67
N TYR A 117 5.60 25.87 10.66
CA TYR A 117 5.51 26.38 12.02
C TYR A 117 6.76 27.16 12.38
N ASN A 118 6.63 28.50 12.52
CA ASN A 118 7.75 29.43 12.66
C ASN A 118 8.81 29.19 11.57
N LYS A 119 9.99 28.70 11.96
CA LYS A 119 11.13 28.40 11.07
C LYS A 119 11.21 26.93 10.63
N PHE A 120 10.25 26.10 11.05
CA PHE A 120 10.25 24.66 10.80
C PHE A 120 9.20 24.29 9.76
N LYS A 121 9.55 23.38 8.86
CA LYS A 121 8.60 22.65 8.01
C LYS A 121 8.31 21.31 8.66
N LEU A 122 7.05 21.08 8.99
CA LEU A 122 6.54 19.86 9.61
C LEU A 122 5.84 19.02 8.53
N ASN A 123 6.08 17.71 8.55
CA ASN A 123 5.35 16.77 7.72
C ASN A 123 5.11 15.50 8.54
N TYR A 124 3.85 15.07 8.64
CA TYR A 124 3.47 13.92 9.43
C TYR A 124 2.69 12.91 8.60
N PHE A 125 3.32 11.77 8.34
CA PHE A 125 2.62 10.59 7.83
C PHE A 125 2.20 9.75 9.03
N LYS A 126 0.93 9.87 9.40
CA LYS A 126 0.35 9.24 10.59
C LYS A 126 0.74 7.76 10.69
N ASP A 127 1.09 7.34 11.90
CA ASP A 127 1.53 5.97 12.24
C ASP A 127 2.84 5.51 11.56
N ARG A 128 3.48 6.33 10.73
CA ARG A 128 4.68 5.94 9.97
C ARG A 128 5.89 6.79 10.27
N THR A 129 5.79 8.10 10.07
CA THR A 129 6.95 8.98 10.10
C THR A 129 6.56 10.42 10.40
N PHE A 130 7.32 11.06 11.27
CA PHE A 130 7.29 12.51 11.47
C PHE A 130 8.59 13.13 10.97
N LYS A 131 8.50 14.24 10.23
CA LYS A 131 9.64 14.98 9.69
C LYS A 131 9.58 16.43 10.16
N ILE A 132 10.71 16.92 10.64
CA ILE A 132 10.94 18.32 10.96
C ILE A 132 12.12 18.79 10.12
N SER A 133 11.95 19.86 9.35
CA SER A 133 13.02 20.44 8.52
C SER A 133 13.24 21.91 8.84
N LYS A 134 14.50 22.35 8.86
CA LYS A 134 14.89 23.76 8.98
C LYS A 134 16.16 23.97 8.15
N ASN A 135 16.11 24.92 7.22
CA ASN A 135 17.18 25.15 6.25
C ASN A 135 17.56 23.83 5.53
N ARG A 136 18.84 23.46 5.51
CA ARG A 136 19.35 22.21 4.90
C ARG A 136 19.28 20.97 5.81
N HIS A 137 18.71 21.08 7.02
CA HIS A 137 18.73 20.03 8.02
C HIS A 137 17.33 19.44 8.24
N THR A 138 17.25 18.11 8.34
CA THR A 138 16.00 17.37 8.54
C THR A 138 16.17 16.30 9.61
N ALA A 139 15.28 16.32 10.60
CA ALA A 139 15.09 15.23 11.55
C ALA A 139 13.90 14.37 11.09
N LYS A 140 14.14 13.08 10.85
CA LYS A 140 13.12 12.09 10.46
C LYS A 140 12.98 11.07 11.59
N PHE A 141 11.75 10.89 12.07
CA PHE A 141 11.38 10.01 13.17
C PHE A 141 10.60 8.81 12.64
N PHE A 142 10.91 7.64 13.15
CA PHE A 142 10.25 6.38 12.78
C PHE A 142 9.57 5.78 14.00
N ASP A 143 8.68 4.81 13.73
CA ASP A 143 8.05 4.03 14.78
C ASP A 143 8.70 2.67 14.94
N LEU A 144 9.36 2.42 16.08
CA LEU A 144 9.90 1.09 16.37
C LEU A 144 8.81 0.06 16.69
N PHE A 145 7.63 0.49 17.12
CA PHE A 145 6.50 -0.42 17.35
C PHE A 145 6.13 -1.17 16.08
N ASN A 146 6.19 -0.52 14.91
CA ASN A 146 5.91 -1.16 13.62
C ASN A 146 6.91 -2.26 13.25
N PHE A 147 8.08 -2.30 13.88
CA PHE A 147 9.06 -3.36 13.66
C PHE A 147 8.88 -4.49 14.69
N TYR A 148 8.70 -4.16 15.96
CA TYR A 148 8.64 -5.18 17.00
C TYR A 148 7.23 -5.78 17.17
N CYS A 149 6.18 -4.98 16.97
CA CYS A 149 4.76 -5.32 17.12
C CYS A 149 4.42 -5.90 18.51
N CYS A 150 5.02 -5.34 19.56
CA CYS A 150 4.74 -5.67 20.94
C CYS A 150 5.01 -4.44 21.82
N THR A 151 4.76 -4.53 23.12
CA THR A 151 5.07 -3.45 24.06
C THR A 151 6.58 -3.27 24.21
N LEU A 152 7.01 -2.07 24.65
CA LEU A 152 8.43 -1.79 24.89
C LEU A 152 9.04 -2.76 25.92
N ASN A 153 8.28 -3.09 26.96
CA ASN A 153 8.68 -4.04 28.00
C ASN A 153 8.88 -5.45 27.42
N GLU A 154 7.94 -5.96 26.62
CA GLU A 154 8.07 -7.26 25.95
C GLU A 154 9.29 -7.27 25.02
N ALA A 155 9.44 -6.25 24.16
CA ALA A 155 10.56 -6.17 23.23
C ALA A 155 11.91 -6.11 23.96
N SER A 156 12.04 -5.26 24.98
CA SER A 156 13.28 -5.15 25.75
C SER A 156 13.63 -6.45 26.49
N THR A 157 12.62 -7.16 26.99
CA THR A 157 12.81 -8.46 27.64
C THR A 157 13.28 -9.51 26.64
N GLN A 158 12.60 -9.60 25.51
CA GLN A 158 12.88 -10.62 24.50
C GLN A 158 14.22 -10.41 23.76
N TYR A 159 14.55 -9.17 23.43
CA TYR A 159 15.62 -8.87 22.48
C TYR A 159 16.90 -8.30 23.12
N LEU A 160 16.80 -7.78 24.35
CA LEU A 160 17.96 -7.23 25.07
C LEU A 160 18.31 -8.05 26.32
N ASN A 161 17.60 -9.15 26.60
CA ASN A 161 17.68 -9.91 27.85
C ASN A 161 17.56 -9.03 29.11
N ASN A 162 16.89 -7.89 28.98
CA ASN A 162 16.75 -6.94 30.08
C ASN A 162 15.59 -7.39 30.97
N LYS A 163 15.76 -7.35 32.29
CA LYS A 163 14.65 -7.64 33.20
C LYS A 163 13.58 -6.56 33.05
N LYS A 164 12.32 -6.96 33.27
CA LYS A 164 11.13 -6.11 33.30
C LYS A 164 11.47 -4.79 34.02
N ILE A 165 10.99 -3.65 33.50
CA ILE A 165 11.07 -2.39 34.23
C ILE A 165 10.12 -2.50 35.42
N ASP A 166 10.56 -3.13 36.50
CA ASP A 166 9.73 -3.30 37.68
C ASP A 166 9.48 -1.93 38.35
N THR A 167 8.22 -1.75 38.78
CA THR A 167 7.66 -0.78 39.75
C THR A 167 7.00 0.54 39.31
N ILE A 168 6.80 0.86 38.03
CA ILE A 168 5.86 1.96 37.62
C ILE A 168 4.87 1.50 36.53
N ASP A 169 4.66 0.19 36.39
CA ASP A 169 3.82 -0.38 35.32
C ASP A 169 2.30 -0.25 35.59
N ASN A 170 1.89 0.32 36.73
CA ASN A 170 0.48 0.56 37.07
C ASN A 170 0.03 2.02 36.92
N GLN A 171 0.87 2.94 36.45
CA GLN A 171 0.48 4.34 36.24
C GLN A 171 0.75 4.79 34.80
N LYS A 172 0.12 4.11 33.83
CA LYS A 172 -0.05 4.62 32.45
C LYS A 172 -0.85 5.93 32.38
N SER A 173 -1.42 6.36 33.51
CA SER A 173 -2.08 7.63 33.73
C SER A 173 -1.69 8.10 35.12
N ILE A 174 -0.72 9.02 35.21
CA ILE A 174 -0.64 9.85 36.41
C ILE A 174 -1.60 11.00 36.10
N THR A 175 -2.87 10.84 36.44
CA THR A 175 -3.91 11.84 36.17
C THR A 175 -3.89 12.97 37.20
N ASP A 176 -3.28 12.73 38.36
CA ASP A 176 -3.37 13.63 39.50
C ASP A 176 -2.10 14.47 39.72
N LEU A 177 -2.28 15.79 39.78
CA LEU A 177 -1.24 16.80 40.01
C LEU A 177 -0.32 16.50 41.23
N PRO A 178 -0.83 16.06 42.40
CA PRO A 178 -0.01 15.79 43.58
C PRO A 178 1.00 14.66 43.39
N ASN A 179 0.63 13.61 42.65
CA ASN A 179 1.50 12.45 42.38
C ASN A 179 2.63 12.79 41.41
N TRP A 180 2.41 13.70 40.46
CA TRP A 180 3.44 14.20 39.56
C TRP A 180 4.50 15.01 40.28
N VAL A 181 4.08 15.95 41.13
CA VAL A 181 5.00 16.85 41.85
C VAL A 181 5.87 16.04 42.80
N ASN A 182 5.28 15.12 43.56
CA ASN A 182 5.96 14.31 44.56
C ASN A 182 6.87 13.21 43.97
N ASN A 183 6.69 12.82 42.70
CA ASN A 183 7.48 11.76 42.05
C ASN A 183 8.19 12.22 40.77
N SER A 184 8.35 13.54 40.57
CA SER A 184 8.87 14.11 39.31
C SER A 184 10.21 13.51 38.89
N GLU A 185 11.15 13.34 39.83
CA GLU A 185 12.45 12.73 39.57
C GLU A 185 12.35 11.26 39.12
N ASN A 186 11.48 10.48 39.76
CA ASN A 186 11.25 9.08 39.39
C ASN A 186 10.63 8.97 37.98
N ILE A 187 9.69 9.84 37.65
CA ILE A 187 9.03 9.88 36.33
C ILE A 187 10.03 10.28 35.23
N ILE A 188 10.88 11.27 35.52
CA ILE A 188 11.96 11.70 34.61
C ILE A 188 12.93 10.54 34.36
N ASN A 189 13.42 9.91 35.43
CA ASN A 189 14.33 8.77 35.34
C ASN A 189 13.71 7.60 34.57
N TYR A 190 12.43 7.33 34.79
CA TYR A 190 11.69 6.30 34.06
C TYR A 190 11.55 6.62 32.57
N CYS A 191 11.17 7.84 32.21
CA CYS A 191 11.04 8.26 30.81
C CYS A 191 12.39 8.21 30.06
N ILE A 192 13.48 8.59 30.73
CA ILE A 192 14.85 8.45 30.22
C ILE A 192 15.22 6.97 30.05
N LYS A 193 14.88 6.11 31.03
CA LYS A 193 15.11 4.67 30.94
C LYS A 193 14.43 4.05 29.73
N GLU A 194 13.16 4.37 29.47
CA GLU A 194 12.44 3.92 28.29
C GLU A 194 13.08 4.45 26.99
N SER A 195 13.50 5.72 26.97
CA SER A 195 14.22 6.30 25.82
C SER A 195 15.52 5.53 25.51
N LYS A 196 16.26 5.09 26.54
CA LYS A 196 17.45 4.24 26.39
C LYS A 196 17.11 2.86 25.84
N LEU A 197 15.98 2.26 26.23
CA LEU A 197 15.52 0.98 25.66
C LEU A 197 15.14 1.12 24.19
N ILE A 198 14.43 2.19 23.83
CA ILE A 198 14.09 2.50 22.43
C ILE A 198 15.36 2.62 21.59
N LYS A 199 16.38 3.34 22.08
CA LYS A 199 17.68 3.40 21.42
C LYS A 199 18.31 2.02 21.26
N ALA A 200 18.39 1.24 22.33
CA ALA A 200 19.05 -0.06 22.33
C ALA A 200 18.36 -1.06 21.37
N LEU A 201 17.02 -1.06 21.33
CA LEU A 201 16.25 -1.83 20.35
C LEU A 201 16.50 -1.31 18.92
N GLY A 202 16.52 0.00 18.72
CA GLY A 202 16.87 0.59 17.42
C GLY A 202 18.26 0.18 16.92
N ASP A 203 19.27 0.20 17.78
CA ASP A 203 20.62 -0.26 17.47
C ASP A 203 20.64 -1.76 17.13
N GLN A 204 19.96 -2.58 17.94
CA GLN A 204 19.84 -4.03 17.73
C GLN A 204 19.12 -4.37 16.42
N LEU A 205 18.06 -3.64 16.07
CA LEU A 205 17.37 -3.77 14.79
C LEU A 205 18.32 -3.48 13.62
N VAL A 206 19.04 -2.34 13.69
CA VAL A 206 20.01 -1.95 12.64
C VAL A 206 21.11 -3.00 12.51
N GLU A 207 21.65 -3.51 13.61
CA GLU A 207 22.67 -4.55 13.62
C GLU A 207 22.15 -5.86 13.01
N ASN A 208 20.95 -6.30 13.39
CA ASN A 208 20.34 -7.50 12.84
C ASN A 208 20.09 -7.39 11.33
N ILE A 209 19.71 -6.20 10.83
CA ILE A 209 19.56 -6.00 9.40
C ILE A 209 20.92 -5.96 8.70
N LYS A 210 21.93 -5.27 9.25
CA LYS A 210 23.30 -5.23 8.71
C LYS A 210 23.91 -6.63 8.61
N ASN A 211 23.61 -7.49 9.58
CA ASN A 211 24.08 -8.88 9.65
C ASN A 211 23.19 -9.86 8.87
N GLY A 212 22.16 -9.39 8.15
CA GLY A 212 21.27 -10.24 7.35
C GLY A 212 20.41 -11.20 8.17
N LYS A 213 20.35 -11.06 9.50
CA LYS A 213 19.55 -11.91 10.40
C LYS A 213 18.05 -11.64 10.29
N ILE A 214 17.69 -10.44 9.86
CA ILE A 214 16.31 -10.01 9.63
C ILE A 214 16.07 -9.87 8.13
N ASN A 215 15.16 -10.69 7.59
CA ASN A 215 14.52 -10.41 6.31
C ASN A 215 13.32 -9.50 6.58
N VAL A 216 13.42 -8.23 6.19
CA VAL A 216 12.42 -7.19 6.47
C VAL A 216 11.04 -7.51 5.86
N SER A 217 10.96 -8.40 4.87
CA SER A 217 9.67 -8.92 4.37
C SER A 217 8.84 -9.62 5.47
N LYS A 218 9.49 -10.16 6.50
CA LYS A 218 8.87 -10.84 7.66
C LYS A 218 8.27 -9.85 8.68
N PHE A 219 8.53 -8.56 8.51
CA PHE A 219 7.97 -7.49 9.35
C PHE A 219 6.63 -6.99 8.80
N LEU A 220 6.42 -7.11 7.48
CA LEU A 220 5.12 -6.93 6.86
C LEU A 220 4.12 -8.00 7.33
N SER A 221 4.58 -9.21 7.63
CA SER A 221 3.71 -10.35 8.00
C SER A 221 3.15 -10.31 9.43
N LYS A 222 3.35 -9.22 10.19
CA LYS A 222 2.79 -9.07 11.56
C LYS A 222 1.52 -8.21 11.62
N LYS A 223 1.02 -7.68 10.50
CA LYS A 223 -0.31 -7.04 10.51
C LYS A 223 -1.39 -8.10 10.58
N ASP A 224 -2.35 -7.87 11.47
CA ASP A 224 -3.55 -8.69 11.55
C ASP A 224 -4.37 -8.56 10.27
N ILE A 225 -4.94 -9.68 9.85
CA ILE A 225 -5.94 -9.69 8.80
C ILE A 225 -7.21 -9.02 9.32
N LEU A 226 -7.69 -7.98 8.63
CA LEU A 226 -8.84 -7.19 9.04
C LEU A 226 -10.15 -7.71 8.43
N ALA A 227 -10.07 -8.29 7.23
CA ALA A 227 -11.16 -9.03 6.60
C ALA A 227 -10.73 -10.48 6.33
N PRO A 228 -10.90 -11.40 7.32
CA PRO A 228 -10.71 -12.83 7.12
C PRO A 228 -11.56 -13.33 5.96
N LEU A 229 -11.03 -14.27 5.18
CA LEU A 229 -11.78 -14.88 4.08
C LEU A 229 -13.00 -15.62 4.62
N LEU A 230 -14.16 -15.37 4.04
CA LEU A 230 -15.40 -16.07 4.36
C LEU A 230 -15.75 -17.14 3.34
N THR A 231 -15.49 -16.88 2.05
CA THR A 231 -15.87 -17.76 0.93
C THR A 231 -14.75 -18.71 0.47
N THR A 232 -15.09 -19.72 -0.31
CA THR A 232 -14.10 -20.49 -1.10
C THR A 232 -13.76 -19.83 -2.45
N ASN A 233 -14.58 -18.93 -2.96
CA ASN A 233 -14.43 -18.23 -4.25
C ASN A 233 -13.48 -17.02 -4.19
N SER A 234 -12.35 -17.16 -3.49
CA SER A 234 -11.46 -16.03 -3.18
C SER A 234 -10.90 -15.28 -4.40
N SER A 235 -10.72 -15.96 -5.54
CA SER A 235 -10.29 -15.33 -6.80
C SER A 235 -11.40 -14.46 -7.39
N LEU A 236 -12.64 -14.95 -7.40
CA LEU A 236 -13.80 -14.23 -7.90
C LEU A 236 -14.04 -12.95 -7.07
N VAL A 237 -14.02 -13.07 -5.74
CA VAL A 237 -14.16 -11.91 -4.84
C VAL A 237 -13.01 -10.92 -5.04
N GLY A 238 -11.80 -11.39 -5.36
CA GLY A 238 -10.67 -10.52 -5.70
C GLY A 238 -10.95 -9.61 -6.90
N ILE A 239 -11.52 -10.17 -7.97
CA ILE A 239 -11.90 -9.43 -9.20
C ILE A 239 -13.10 -8.51 -8.89
N ALA A 240 -14.08 -8.98 -8.11
CA ALA A 240 -15.24 -8.17 -7.76
C ALA A 240 -14.87 -6.96 -6.90
N PHE A 241 -13.90 -7.15 -6.00
CA PHE A 241 -13.31 -6.06 -5.24
C PHE A 241 -12.61 -5.03 -6.11
N ASP A 242 -11.93 -5.44 -7.17
CA ASP A 242 -11.34 -4.51 -8.12
C ASP A 242 -12.41 -3.63 -8.81
N TYR A 243 -13.49 -4.23 -9.32
CA TYR A 243 -14.64 -3.47 -9.86
C TYR A 243 -15.24 -2.52 -8.83
N LEU A 244 -15.56 -3.03 -7.64
CA LEU A 244 -16.22 -2.26 -6.60
C LEU A 244 -15.34 -1.11 -6.10
N LEU A 245 -14.03 -1.34 -5.93
CA LEU A 245 -13.10 -0.30 -5.57
C LEU A 245 -13.04 0.76 -6.69
N ARG A 246 -12.93 0.37 -7.96
CA ARG A 246 -12.94 1.34 -9.08
C ARG A 246 -14.22 2.18 -9.11
N PHE A 247 -15.38 1.59 -8.83
CA PHE A 247 -16.62 2.36 -8.70
C PHE A 247 -16.49 3.41 -7.60
N TYR A 248 -16.06 2.97 -6.42
CA TYR A 248 -15.85 3.85 -5.26
C TYR A 248 -14.84 4.97 -5.54
N LEU A 249 -13.77 4.66 -6.27
CA LEU A 249 -12.74 5.64 -6.63
C LEU A 249 -13.23 6.64 -7.66
N LYS A 250 -14.15 6.27 -8.56
CA LYS A 250 -14.80 7.24 -9.47
C LYS A 250 -15.76 8.16 -8.72
N TYR A 251 -16.48 7.65 -7.72
CA TYR A 251 -17.28 8.49 -6.82
C TYR A 251 -16.39 9.47 -6.03
N LEU A 252 -15.30 8.97 -5.45
CA LEU A 252 -14.34 9.78 -4.68
C LEU A 252 -13.60 10.81 -5.54
N ASN A 253 -13.26 10.45 -6.77
CA ASN A 253 -12.54 11.26 -7.73
C ASN A 253 -13.38 11.41 -9.02
N PRO A 254 -14.34 12.35 -9.08
CA PRO A 254 -15.21 12.53 -10.24
C PRO A 254 -14.45 12.75 -11.56
N GLN A 255 -13.25 13.32 -11.48
CA GLN A 255 -12.33 13.54 -12.60
C GLN A 255 -11.59 12.28 -13.07
N ALA A 256 -11.74 11.14 -12.38
CA ALA A 256 -11.00 9.93 -12.69
C ALA A 256 -11.27 9.47 -14.13
N ILE A 257 -10.19 9.13 -14.83
CA ILE A 257 -10.24 8.58 -16.18
C ILE A 257 -10.59 7.11 -16.07
N THR A 258 -11.70 6.73 -16.70
CA THR A 258 -12.22 5.36 -16.69
C THR A 258 -12.16 4.76 -18.09
N ARG A 259 -12.21 3.44 -18.15
CA ARG A 259 -12.34 2.70 -19.39
C ARG A 259 -13.54 1.77 -19.33
N ARG A 260 -13.83 1.17 -20.47
CA ARG A 260 -14.76 0.05 -20.61
C ARG A 260 -14.44 -1.05 -19.62
N TRP A 261 -15.46 -1.68 -19.04
CA TRP A 261 -15.27 -2.83 -18.16
C TRP A 261 -14.79 -4.04 -18.94
N VAL A 262 -13.87 -4.82 -18.36
CA VAL A 262 -13.35 -6.04 -19.02
C VAL A 262 -14.50 -7.02 -19.30
N ALA A 263 -15.46 -7.13 -18.37
CA ALA A 263 -16.67 -7.92 -18.55
C ALA A 263 -17.49 -7.54 -19.81
N GLU A 264 -17.48 -6.27 -20.21
CA GLU A 264 -18.17 -5.85 -21.45
C GLU A 264 -17.43 -6.32 -22.71
N THR A 265 -16.11 -6.39 -22.66
CA THR A 265 -15.30 -6.96 -23.75
C THR A 265 -15.52 -8.48 -23.80
N SER A 266 -15.48 -9.16 -22.66
CA SER A 266 -15.77 -10.60 -22.55
C SER A 266 -17.13 -10.98 -23.14
N LEU A 267 -18.15 -10.15 -22.94
CA LEU A 267 -19.47 -10.38 -23.51
C LEU A 267 -19.52 -10.19 -25.04
N GLU A 268 -18.76 -9.23 -25.59
CA GLU A 268 -18.64 -9.05 -27.04
C GLU A 268 -17.93 -10.22 -27.70
N GLU A 269 -16.82 -10.68 -27.11
CA GLU A 269 -16.10 -11.84 -27.63
C GLU A 269 -16.96 -13.10 -27.57
N LEU A 270 -17.75 -13.28 -26.50
CA LEU A 270 -18.73 -14.36 -26.40
C LEU A 270 -19.78 -14.27 -27.52
N LYS A 271 -20.29 -13.07 -27.82
CA LYS A 271 -21.22 -12.85 -28.93
C LYS A 271 -20.60 -13.25 -30.26
N GLU A 272 -19.36 -12.84 -30.52
CA GLU A 272 -18.65 -13.21 -31.75
C GLU A 272 -18.45 -14.73 -31.86
N ILE A 273 -18.09 -15.41 -30.77
CA ILE A 273 -17.99 -16.88 -30.73
C ILE A 273 -19.34 -17.52 -31.09
N VAL A 274 -20.42 -17.08 -30.43
CA VAL A 274 -21.78 -17.61 -30.68
C VAL A 274 -22.23 -17.35 -32.13
N GLU A 275 -21.83 -16.24 -32.73
CA GLU A 275 -22.15 -15.88 -34.12
C GLU A 275 -21.29 -16.66 -35.13
N MET A 276 -19.96 -16.71 -34.96
CA MET A 276 -19.02 -17.41 -35.84
C MET A 276 -19.23 -18.92 -35.86
N LYS A 277 -19.50 -19.54 -34.70
CA LYS A 277 -19.68 -21.00 -34.55
C LYS A 277 -20.98 -21.54 -35.15
N LYS A 278 -21.83 -20.69 -35.74
CA LYS A 278 -22.95 -21.12 -36.60
C LYS A 278 -22.48 -21.85 -37.88
N SER A 279 -21.19 -21.73 -38.22
CA SER A 279 -20.65 -22.12 -39.53
C SER A 279 -19.78 -23.37 -39.51
N ASN A 280 -19.14 -23.71 -38.38
CA ASN A 280 -18.31 -24.90 -38.17
C ASN A 280 -18.14 -25.13 -36.65
N ILE A 281 -18.60 -26.28 -36.15
CA ILE A 281 -18.61 -26.59 -34.72
C ILE A 281 -18.20 -28.05 -34.48
N THR A 282 -17.39 -28.30 -33.46
CA THR A 282 -17.08 -29.66 -33.02
C THR A 282 -18.22 -30.25 -32.18
N GLU A 283 -18.28 -31.57 -32.03
CA GLU A 283 -19.35 -32.24 -31.27
C GLU A 283 -19.42 -31.75 -29.80
N ASN A 284 -18.27 -31.51 -29.16
CA ASN A 284 -18.18 -30.99 -27.79
C ASN A 284 -18.71 -29.56 -27.66
N GLU A 285 -18.51 -28.73 -28.67
CA GLU A 285 -18.95 -27.33 -28.66
C GLU A 285 -20.45 -27.20 -28.93
N ARG A 286 -21.06 -28.16 -29.66
CA ARG A 286 -22.53 -28.20 -29.82
C ARG A 286 -23.26 -28.33 -28.49
N LEU A 287 -22.66 -29.05 -27.54
CA LEU A 287 -23.21 -29.22 -26.20
C LEU A 287 -23.10 -27.92 -25.37
N ALA A 288 -22.07 -27.10 -25.60
CA ALA A 288 -21.85 -25.84 -24.90
C ALA A 288 -22.61 -24.64 -25.49
N LEU A 289 -22.98 -24.69 -26.79
CA LEU A 289 -23.61 -23.57 -27.50
C LEU A 289 -24.92 -23.06 -26.85
N PRO A 290 -25.83 -23.90 -26.32
CA PRO A 290 -27.00 -23.42 -25.58
C PRO A 290 -26.63 -22.61 -24.34
N LEU A 291 -25.62 -23.04 -23.59
CA LEU A 291 -25.12 -22.34 -22.40
C LEU A 291 -24.53 -20.99 -22.78
N TRP A 292 -23.72 -20.93 -23.84
CA TRP A 292 -23.16 -19.66 -24.32
C TRP A 292 -24.23 -18.65 -24.77
N LYS A 293 -25.32 -19.11 -25.39
CA LYS A 293 -26.45 -18.24 -25.78
C LYS A 293 -27.23 -17.73 -24.57
N ASP A 294 -27.49 -18.61 -23.60
CA ASP A 294 -28.14 -18.24 -22.34
C ASP A 294 -27.30 -17.17 -21.64
N TRP A 295 -25.99 -17.37 -21.57
CA TRP A 295 -25.04 -16.47 -20.95
C TRP A 295 -24.89 -15.15 -21.68
N GLN A 296 -24.87 -15.15 -23.01
CA GLN A 296 -24.90 -13.92 -23.79
C GLN A 296 -26.14 -13.09 -23.43
N THR A 297 -27.30 -13.75 -23.29
CA THR A 297 -28.57 -13.10 -22.97
C THR A 297 -28.55 -12.55 -21.55
N LYS A 298 -28.25 -13.39 -20.56
CA LYS A 298 -28.18 -13.02 -19.14
C LYS A 298 -27.10 -11.98 -18.87
N GLY A 299 -25.90 -12.16 -19.42
CA GLY A 299 -24.80 -11.21 -19.32
C GLY A 299 -25.15 -9.83 -19.89
N THR A 300 -25.90 -9.77 -20.99
CA THR A 300 -26.38 -8.48 -21.54
C THR A 300 -27.31 -7.76 -20.57
N VAL A 301 -28.21 -8.49 -19.92
CA VAL A 301 -29.13 -7.95 -18.91
C VAL A 301 -28.34 -7.47 -17.68
N GLU A 302 -27.44 -8.30 -17.16
CA GLU A 302 -26.68 -7.97 -15.95
C GLU A 302 -25.70 -6.82 -16.16
N ILE A 303 -25.07 -6.68 -17.33
CA ILE A 303 -24.25 -5.50 -17.63
C ILE A 303 -25.10 -4.22 -17.61
N LYS A 304 -26.33 -4.28 -18.15
CA LYS A 304 -27.25 -3.13 -18.11
C LYS A 304 -27.61 -2.77 -16.68
N LEU A 305 -28.02 -3.75 -15.87
CA LEU A 305 -28.35 -3.56 -14.45
C LEU A 305 -27.15 -3.05 -13.65
N ALA A 306 -25.95 -3.58 -13.90
CA ALA A 306 -24.72 -3.12 -13.26
C ALA A 306 -24.44 -1.65 -13.58
N LYS A 307 -24.66 -1.20 -14.83
CA LYS A 307 -24.52 0.23 -15.20
C LYS A 307 -25.56 1.12 -14.52
N GLU A 308 -26.80 0.67 -14.42
CA GLU A 308 -27.87 1.40 -13.71
C GLU A 308 -27.54 1.56 -12.22
N ARG A 309 -27.16 0.45 -11.56
CA ARG A 309 -26.76 0.43 -10.14
C ARG A 309 -25.49 1.26 -9.89
N TYR A 310 -24.52 1.18 -10.80
CA TYR A 310 -23.31 2.00 -10.74
C TYR A 310 -23.62 3.49 -10.88
N THR A 311 -24.53 3.87 -11.79
CA THR A 311 -24.96 5.27 -11.95
C THR A 311 -25.63 5.76 -10.67
N HIS A 312 -26.53 4.96 -10.10
CA HIS A 312 -27.17 5.27 -8.81
C HIS A 312 -26.14 5.41 -7.67
N PHE A 313 -25.11 4.56 -7.66
CA PHE A 313 -24.00 4.69 -6.71
C PHE A 313 -23.22 6.00 -6.88
N LEU A 314 -22.91 6.40 -8.11
CA LEU A 314 -22.21 7.67 -8.36
C LEU A 314 -23.03 8.89 -7.89
N GLU A 315 -24.36 8.80 -7.90
CA GLU A 315 -25.26 9.86 -7.44
C GLU A 315 -25.40 9.90 -5.91
N THR A 316 -25.42 8.73 -5.26
CA THR A 316 -25.79 8.61 -3.83
C THR A 316 -24.62 8.32 -2.91
N GLY A 317 -23.53 7.76 -3.43
CA GLY A 317 -22.44 7.18 -2.65
C GLY A 317 -22.82 5.91 -1.87
N GLN A 318 -24.04 5.38 -2.05
CA GLN A 318 -24.54 4.25 -1.27
C GLN A 318 -24.15 2.91 -1.90
N VAL A 319 -23.28 2.15 -1.23
CA VAL A 319 -22.97 0.77 -1.63
C VAL A 319 -24.11 -0.15 -1.18
N THR A 320 -24.94 -0.57 -2.14
CA THR A 320 -26.06 -1.51 -1.90
C THR A 320 -25.64 -2.95 -2.17
N ASP A 321 -26.40 -3.90 -1.62
CA ASP A 321 -26.21 -5.33 -1.90
C ASP A 321 -26.33 -5.66 -3.39
N ASP A 322 -27.25 -4.98 -4.08
CA ASP A 322 -27.41 -5.13 -5.53
C ASP A 322 -26.19 -4.64 -6.31
N LEU A 323 -25.54 -3.57 -5.87
CA LEU A 323 -24.28 -3.12 -6.47
C LEU A 323 -23.15 -4.14 -6.24
N ILE A 324 -23.04 -4.67 -5.03
CA ILE A 324 -22.08 -5.74 -4.67
C ILE A 324 -22.31 -6.96 -5.57
N LYS A 325 -23.56 -7.41 -5.69
CA LYS A 325 -23.96 -8.52 -6.57
C LYS A 325 -23.59 -8.24 -8.02
N SER A 326 -23.84 -7.03 -8.52
CA SER A 326 -23.41 -6.64 -9.87
C SER A 326 -21.89 -6.78 -10.07
N THR A 327 -21.06 -6.42 -9.10
CA THR A 327 -19.59 -6.60 -9.24
C THR A 327 -19.16 -8.06 -9.24
N LEU A 328 -19.87 -8.94 -8.53
CA LEU A 328 -19.66 -10.39 -8.58
C LEU A 328 -20.06 -10.95 -9.96
N TYR A 329 -21.17 -10.49 -10.54
CA TYR A 329 -21.55 -10.86 -11.91
C TYR A 329 -20.54 -10.41 -12.96
N LEU A 330 -20.05 -9.17 -12.88
CA LEU A 330 -19.01 -8.69 -13.78
C LEU A 330 -17.75 -9.56 -13.69
N SER A 331 -17.43 -10.02 -12.48
CA SER A 331 -16.28 -10.90 -12.24
C SER A 331 -16.49 -12.29 -12.82
N ASN A 332 -17.69 -12.85 -12.72
CA ASN A 332 -18.03 -14.12 -13.37
C ASN A 332 -17.83 -14.01 -14.89
N LEU A 333 -18.43 -13.00 -15.52
CA LEU A 333 -18.29 -12.75 -16.97
C LEU A 333 -16.83 -12.67 -17.43
N GLU A 334 -15.99 -12.02 -16.64
CA GLU A 334 -14.56 -11.90 -16.91
C GLU A 334 -13.81 -13.24 -16.77
N VAL A 335 -14.10 -14.03 -15.72
CA VAL A 335 -13.44 -15.32 -15.46
C VAL A 335 -13.76 -16.35 -16.54
N ILE A 336 -15.03 -16.41 -16.94
CA ILE A 336 -15.55 -17.31 -17.98
C ILE A 336 -14.72 -17.18 -19.26
N PHE A 337 -14.48 -15.94 -19.66
CA PHE A 337 -13.75 -15.63 -20.87
C PHE A 337 -12.25 -15.86 -20.71
N ARG A 338 -11.68 -15.51 -19.55
CA ARG A 338 -10.23 -15.66 -19.28
C ARG A 338 -9.78 -17.11 -19.05
N ALA A 339 -10.61 -17.96 -18.46
CA ALA A 339 -10.25 -19.30 -18.02
C ALA A 339 -10.83 -20.43 -18.89
N GLY A 340 -11.82 -20.14 -19.76
CA GLY A 340 -12.37 -21.09 -20.71
C GLY A 340 -13.23 -22.21 -20.10
N TYR A 341 -13.70 -22.05 -18.86
CA TYR A 341 -14.64 -22.98 -18.21
C TYR A 341 -16.01 -22.32 -17.98
N ILE A 342 -17.07 -23.09 -18.21
CA ILE A 342 -18.47 -22.68 -18.05
C ILE A 342 -18.92 -23.02 -16.62
N VAL A 343 -19.54 -22.06 -15.95
CA VAL A 343 -20.22 -22.23 -14.66
C VAL A 343 -21.66 -22.67 -14.97
N ASP A 344 -22.25 -23.54 -14.16
CA ASP A 344 -23.61 -24.04 -14.48
C ASP A 344 -24.68 -22.95 -14.36
N ASP A 345 -24.48 -21.97 -13.47
CA ASP A 345 -25.38 -20.83 -13.29
C ASP A 345 -24.59 -19.54 -13.05
N ILE A 346 -24.63 -18.61 -14.01
CA ILE A 346 -23.98 -17.31 -13.91
C ILE A 346 -24.72 -16.35 -12.98
N GLU A 347 -26.02 -16.58 -12.75
CA GLU A 347 -26.88 -15.80 -11.85
C GLU A 347 -26.71 -16.24 -10.38
N PHE A 348 -26.06 -17.37 -10.15
CA PHE A 348 -25.78 -17.80 -8.79
C PHE A 348 -24.68 -16.92 -8.17
N ILE A 349 -25.04 -16.25 -7.09
CA ILE A 349 -24.12 -15.51 -6.22
C ILE A 349 -24.26 -16.06 -4.81
N ASP A 350 -23.14 -16.48 -4.22
CA ASP A 350 -23.09 -16.92 -2.83
C ASP A 350 -23.23 -15.71 -1.88
N ASP A 351 -24.08 -15.83 -0.86
CA ASP A 351 -24.22 -14.80 0.17
C ASP A 351 -22.92 -14.58 0.95
N GLU A 352 -22.06 -15.61 1.07
CA GLU A 352 -20.71 -15.47 1.64
C GLU A 352 -19.78 -14.59 0.78
N ASP A 353 -19.94 -14.62 -0.56
CA ASP A 353 -19.20 -13.74 -1.47
C ASP A 353 -19.62 -12.28 -1.29
N VAL A 354 -20.93 -12.05 -1.13
CA VAL A 354 -21.51 -10.72 -0.86
C VAL A 354 -21.00 -10.18 0.47
N GLU A 355 -21.03 -10.98 1.55
CA GLU A 355 -20.56 -10.57 2.87
C GLU A 355 -19.04 -10.36 2.91
N ASP A 356 -18.25 -11.20 2.23
CA ASP A 356 -16.80 -11.02 2.14
C ASP A 356 -16.46 -9.71 1.41
N LEU A 357 -17.15 -9.42 0.29
CA LEU A 357 -16.94 -8.20 -0.47
C LEU A 357 -17.39 -6.95 0.31
N ARG A 358 -18.50 -7.03 1.04
CA ARG A 358 -18.99 -5.98 1.94
C ARG A 358 -17.94 -5.64 3.01
N LYS A 359 -17.31 -6.65 3.63
CA LYS A 359 -16.22 -6.42 4.59
C LYS A 359 -15.01 -5.76 3.93
N LEU A 360 -14.57 -6.26 2.77
CA LEU A 360 -13.43 -5.69 2.06
C LEU A 360 -13.62 -4.21 1.72
N ILE A 361 -14.77 -3.83 1.15
CA ILE A 361 -15.02 -2.44 0.76
C ILE A 361 -15.18 -1.52 1.97
N SER A 362 -15.75 -2.01 3.08
CA SER A 362 -15.85 -1.24 4.33
C SER A 362 -14.49 -0.86 4.93
N LEU A 363 -13.44 -1.61 4.59
CA LEU A 363 -12.08 -1.36 5.04
C LEU A 363 -11.29 -0.42 4.12
N ALA A 364 -11.80 -0.11 2.93
CA ALA A 364 -11.08 0.74 1.97
C ALA A 364 -10.80 2.12 2.58
N ASP A 365 -9.52 2.44 2.78
CA ASP A 365 -9.10 3.75 3.28
C ASP A 365 -9.03 4.75 2.12
N LEU A 366 -10.02 5.63 2.04
CA LEU A 366 -10.18 6.59 0.95
C LEU A 366 -9.02 7.57 0.84
N GLU A 367 -8.31 7.82 1.93
CA GLU A 367 -7.15 8.71 1.95
C GLU A 367 -5.98 8.18 1.10
N PHE A 368 -5.88 6.86 0.88
CA PHE A 368 -4.86 6.30 -0.01
C PHE A 368 -5.11 6.60 -1.49
N PHE A 369 -6.35 6.92 -1.85
CA PHE A 369 -6.78 6.96 -3.26
C PHE A 369 -7.40 8.30 -3.67
N LYS A 370 -7.40 9.29 -2.77
CA LYS A 370 -7.82 10.65 -3.10
C LYS A 370 -6.73 11.32 -3.94
N ALA A 371 -7.05 11.58 -5.21
CA ALA A 371 -6.13 12.20 -6.15
C ALA A 371 -6.16 13.72 -6.05
N ASN A 372 -4.98 14.34 -6.11
CA ASN A 372 -4.86 15.79 -6.19
C ASN A 372 -4.91 16.29 -7.64
N LYS A 373 -4.42 15.48 -8.58
CA LYS A 373 -4.24 15.85 -10.00
C LYS A 373 -4.77 14.78 -10.94
N VAL A 374 -4.34 13.53 -10.77
CA VAL A 374 -4.60 12.47 -11.74
C VAL A 374 -5.12 11.23 -11.03
N CYS A 375 -6.22 10.68 -11.52
CA CYS A 375 -6.71 9.36 -11.13
C CYS A 375 -7.08 8.62 -12.41
N ILE A 376 -6.45 7.47 -12.65
CA ILE A 376 -6.74 6.63 -13.82
C ILE A 376 -7.06 5.25 -13.30
N LEU A 377 -8.25 4.76 -13.66
CA LEU A 377 -8.77 3.47 -13.25
C LEU A 377 -8.57 2.48 -14.40
N ASN A 378 -7.91 1.37 -14.09
CA ASN A 378 -7.48 0.37 -15.05
C ASN A 378 -6.65 0.92 -16.25
N PRO A 379 -5.56 1.67 -16.01
CA PRO A 379 -4.70 2.20 -17.07
C PRO A 379 -4.02 1.11 -17.90
N THR A 380 -3.95 1.33 -19.21
CA THR A 380 -3.01 0.65 -20.11
C THR A 380 -1.88 1.58 -20.52
N PHE A 381 -0.86 1.01 -21.15
CA PHE A 381 0.41 1.64 -21.46
C PHE A 381 0.61 1.86 -22.97
N GLY A 382 -0.46 2.19 -23.71
CA GLY A 382 -0.41 2.41 -25.15
C GLY A 382 0.26 1.26 -25.91
N GLU A 383 1.27 1.59 -26.73
CA GLU A 383 2.07 0.60 -27.47
C GLU A 383 2.81 -0.39 -26.56
N GLY A 384 3.13 0.00 -25.32
CA GLY A 384 3.71 -0.90 -24.32
C GLY A 384 2.75 -2.05 -23.97
N SER A 385 1.46 -1.78 -23.81
CA SER A 385 0.48 -2.86 -23.56
C SER A 385 0.33 -3.78 -24.76
N LYS A 386 0.31 -3.24 -25.99
CA LYS A 386 0.20 -4.03 -27.22
C LYS A 386 1.39 -4.97 -27.42
N LEU A 387 2.59 -4.51 -27.08
CA LEU A 387 3.84 -5.27 -27.17
C LEU A 387 3.79 -6.61 -26.41
N VAL A 388 3.08 -6.66 -25.30
CA VAL A 388 2.91 -7.87 -24.46
C VAL A 388 1.49 -8.39 -24.51
N GLY A 389 0.82 -8.29 -25.67
CA GLY A 389 -0.48 -8.90 -25.93
C GLY A 389 -1.62 -8.40 -25.03
N GLY A 390 -1.47 -7.23 -24.41
CA GLY A 390 -2.38 -6.70 -23.41
C GLY A 390 -1.74 -6.64 -22.02
N ALA A 391 -1.74 -5.46 -21.42
CA ALA A 391 -1.38 -5.26 -20.02
C ALA A 391 -2.06 -4.00 -19.47
N ASP A 392 -2.64 -4.16 -18.30
CA ASP A 392 -3.32 -3.14 -17.54
C ASP A 392 -2.85 -3.22 -16.09
N ALA A 393 -2.60 -2.06 -15.48
CA ALA A 393 -2.41 -1.95 -14.04
C ALA A 393 -3.73 -1.55 -13.40
N ASP A 394 -3.92 -1.84 -12.12
CA ASP A 394 -5.21 -1.59 -11.48
C ASP A 394 -5.50 -0.09 -11.37
N LEU A 395 -4.53 0.71 -10.92
CA LEU A 395 -4.72 2.14 -10.62
C LEU A 395 -3.46 2.98 -10.88
N VAL A 396 -3.69 4.24 -11.27
CA VAL A 396 -2.72 5.33 -11.11
C VAL A 396 -3.37 6.46 -10.33
N VAL A 397 -2.73 6.87 -9.23
CA VAL A 397 -3.14 8.01 -8.40
C VAL A 397 -1.95 8.98 -8.28
N ASP A 398 -2.11 10.17 -8.85
CA ASP A 398 -1.10 11.21 -8.97
C ASP A 398 0.23 10.74 -9.60
N ASP A 399 1.22 10.44 -8.76
CA ASP A 399 2.56 9.98 -9.16
C ASP A 399 2.82 8.50 -8.81
N MET A 400 1.78 7.77 -8.38
CA MET A 400 1.88 6.38 -7.94
C MET A 400 1.10 5.44 -8.85
N LEU A 401 1.76 4.40 -9.34
CA LEU A 401 1.12 3.24 -9.98
C LEU A 401 0.88 2.17 -8.92
N ILE A 402 -0.36 1.69 -8.80
CA ILE A 402 -0.80 0.80 -7.72
C ILE A 402 -1.41 -0.46 -8.32
N ASP A 403 -1.01 -1.60 -7.76
CA ASP A 403 -1.60 -2.92 -7.97
C ASP A 403 -2.33 -3.36 -6.68
N ILE A 404 -3.44 -4.07 -6.80
CA ILE A 404 -4.34 -4.47 -5.72
C ILE A 404 -4.20 -5.98 -5.51
N LYS A 405 -4.00 -6.37 -4.24
CA LYS A 405 -3.86 -7.77 -3.85
C LYS A 405 -4.83 -8.14 -2.72
N THR A 406 -5.84 -8.94 -3.07
CA THR A 406 -6.80 -9.53 -2.13
C THR A 406 -6.33 -10.92 -1.70
N VAL A 407 -5.39 -10.98 -0.74
CA VAL A 407 -4.69 -12.22 -0.35
C VAL A 407 -4.82 -12.59 1.12
N LYS A 408 -4.83 -13.89 1.43
CA LYS A 408 -4.91 -14.44 2.80
C LYS A 408 -3.66 -14.20 3.65
N LYS A 409 -2.50 -14.03 3.01
CA LYS A 409 -1.20 -13.88 3.68
C LYS A 409 -0.56 -12.59 3.20
N LEU A 410 -0.28 -11.68 4.12
CA LEU A 410 0.44 -10.44 3.84
C LEU A 410 1.90 -10.74 3.52
N THR A 411 2.17 -11.00 2.25
CA THR A 411 3.52 -11.24 1.72
C THR A 411 3.73 -10.38 0.50
N PHE A 412 4.76 -9.54 0.52
CA PHE A 412 5.24 -8.87 -0.69
C PHE A 412 6.16 -9.84 -1.46
N SER A 413 5.61 -10.50 -2.47
CA SER A 413 6.28 -11.56 -3.23
C SER A 413 7.29 -10.99 -4.24
N ARG A 414 8.11 -11.84 -4.88
CA ARG A 414 9.00 -11.38 -5.97
C ARG A 414 8.17 -11.07 -7.22
N GLU A 415 7.13 -11.86 -7.43
CA GLU A 415 6.21 -11.81 -8.54
C GLU A 415 5.49 -10.46 -8.59
N TYR A 416 5.05 -9.92 -7.44
CA TYR A 416 4.40 -8.59 -7.39
C TYR A 416 5.37 -7.48 -7.76
N LEU A 417 6.64 -7.58 -7.34
CA LEU A 417 7.66 -6.63 -7.75
C LEU A 417 7.91 -6.69 -9.26
N ASP A 418 8.08 -7.90 -9.81
CA ASP A 418 8.33 -8.07 -11.24
C ASP A 418 7.17 -7.55 -12.09
N GLN A 419 5.93 -7.76 -11.61
CA GLN A 419 4.74 -7.19 -12.21
C GLN A 419 4.79 -5.66 -12.23
N LEU A 420 5.07 -5.01 -11.09
CA LEU A 420 5.18 -3.54 -11.01
C LEU A 420 6.33 -2.98 -11.87
N ILE A 421 7.48 -3.66 -11.90
CA ILE A 421 8.61 -3.29 -12.77
C ILE A 421 8.22 -3.43 -14.23
N GLY A 422 7.51 -4.49 -14.58
CA GLY A 422 6.92 -4.70 -15.90
C GLY A 422 6.04 -3.53 -16.28
N TYR A 423 5.05 -3.18 -15.45
CA TYR A 423 4.18 -2.02 -15.68
C TYR A 423 4.95 -0.70 -15.85
N TYR A 424 5.95 -0.44 -15.00
CA TYR A 424 6.78 0.75 -15.14
C TYR A 424 7.57 0.76 -16.46
N THR A 425 8.06 -0.40 -16.89
CA THR A 425 8.77 -0.57 -18.16
C THR A 425 7.82 -0.30 -19.33
N LEU A 426 6.60 -0.83 -19.30
CA LEU A 426 5.59 -0.56 -20.32
C LEU A 426 5.21 0.92 -20.35
N TYR A 427 5.07 1.57 -19.20
CA TYR A 427 4.89 3.02 -19.09
C TYR A 427 6.03 3.78 -19.77
N LYS A 428 7.29 3.38 -19.57
CA LYS A 428 8.43 4.02 -20.25
C LYS A 428 8.44 3.76 -21.77
N ILE A 429 7.78 2.72 -22.25
CA ILE A 429 7.66 2.40 -23.67
C ILE A 429 6.57 3.22 -24.35
N GLY A 430 5.34 3.18 -23.82
CA GLY A 430 4.16 3.70 -24.49
C GLY A 430 3.40 4.81 -23.76
N GLY A 431 3.90 5.27 -22.60
CA GLY A 431 3.17 6.17 -21.71
C GLY A 431 2.04 5.45 -20.98
N ILE A 432 1.10 6.21 -20.40
CA ILE A 432 -0.15 5.70 -19.83
C ILE A 432 -1.28 6.43 -20.53
N ASP A 433 -2.24 5.73 -21.15
CA ASP A 433 -3.26 6.43 -21.92
C ASP A 433 -4.20 7.20 -20.97
N GLY A 434 -4.42 8.47 -21.30
CA GLY A 434 -5.13 9.44 -20.46
C GLY A 434 -4.21 10.23 -19.52
N MET A 435 -2.95 9.85 -19.34
CA MET A 435 -1.99 10.58 -18.52
C MET A 435 -1.26 11.66 -19.34
N SER A 436 -1.17 12.88 -18.82
CA SER A 436 -0.39 13.95 -19.43
C SER A 436 1.11 13.63 -19.39
N ASN A 437 1.85 14.01 -20.44
CA ASN A 437 3.31 13.89 -20.50
C ASN A 437 4.05 14.72 -19.43
N GLN A 438 3.35 15.66 -18.76
CA GLN A 438 3.90 16.43 -17.64
C GLN A 438 3.84 15.67 -16.31
N ASN A 439 3.05 14.60 -16.22
CA ASN A 439 2.97 13.75 -15.06
C ASN A 439 3.97 12.60 -15.21
N GLU A 440 4.67 12.28 -14.12
CA GLU A 440 5.61 11.18 -14.09
C GLU A 440 5.30 10.23 -12.94
N ILE A 441 5.36 8.93 -13.21
CA ILE A 441 5.30 7.90 -12.17
C ILE A 441 6.61 7.92 -11.38
N LYS A 442 6.49 8.22 -10.08
CA LYS A 442 7.59 8.28 -9.11
C LYS A 442 7.51 7.19 -8.05
N LYS A 443 6.36 6.53 -7.92
CA LYS A 443 6.14 5.48 -6.92
C LYS A 443 5.45 4.26 -7.51
N LEU A 444 5.80 3.07 -7.01
CA LEU A 444 5.13 1.81 -7.32
C LEU A 444 4.57 1.22 -6.03
N GLY A 445 3.29 0.84 -6.02
CA GLY A 445 2.57 0.41 -4.83
C GLY A 445 1.80 -0.89 -5.00
N VAL A 446 1.63 -1.61 -3.89
CA VAL A 446 0.68 -2.71 -3.74
C VAL A 446 -0.27 -2.40 -2.58
N TYR A 447 -1.56 -2.41 -2.86
CA TYR A 447 -2.62 -2.30 -1.86
C TYR A 447 -3.13 -3.69 -1.46
N PHE A 448 -2.93 -4.07 -0.21
CA PHE A 448 -3.43 -5.31 0.36
C PHE A 448 -4.80 -5.08 0.99
N SER A 449 -5.86 -5.41 0.24
CA SER A 449 -7.26 -5.08 0.60
C SER A 449 -7.69 -5.67 1.96
N ARG A 450 -7.41 -6.96 2.20
CA ARG A 450 -7.71 -7.65 3.48
C ARG A 450 -7.01 -7.09 4.71
N TYR A 451 -5.99 -6.25 4.51
CA TYR A 451 -5.15 -5.69 5.57
C TYR A 451 -5.25 -4.16 5.68
N ARG A 452 -6.05 -3.50 4.82
CA ARG A 452 -6.12 -2.04 4.71
C ARG A 452 -4.72 -1.43 4.64
N TYR A 453 -3.87 -1.97 3.76
CA TYR A 453 -2.45 -1.65 3.78
C TYR A 453 -1.87 -1.37 2.39
N LEU A 454 -1.49 -0.11 2.17
CA LEU A 454 -0.70 0.31 1.01
C LEU A 454 0.80 0.25 1.32
N TYR A 455 1.51 -0.60 0.60
CA TYR A 455 2.96 -0.73 0.59
C TYR A 455 3.51 -0.18 -0.73
N TRP A 456 4.61 0.60 -0.71
CA TRP A 456 5.12 1.24 -1.93
C TRP A 456 6.63 1.51 -1.86
N TYR A 457 7.24 1.73 -3.03
CA TYR A 457 8.63 2.14 -3.23
C TYR A 457 8.70 3.43 -4.04
N ASP A 458 9.71 4.27 -3.78
CA ASP A 458 10.11 5.29 -4.74
C ASP A 458 10.80 4.60 -5.92
N ILE A 459 10.62 5.12 -7.14
CA ILE A 459 11.23 4.55 -8.36
C ILE A 459 12.75 4.50 -8.24
N ASP A 460 13.35 5.53 -7.65
CA ASP A 460 14.80 5.62 -7.46
C ASP A 460 15.35 4.52 -6.52
N ASP A 461 14.50 3.86 -5.72
CA ASP A 461 14.90 2.71 -4.89
C ASP A 461 15.01 1.40 -5.70
N ILE A 462 14.33 1.33 -6.85
CA ILE A 462 14.25 0.13 -7.69
C ILE A 462 15.12 0.29 -8.94
N PHE A 463 15.08 1.46 -9.56
CA PHE A 463 15.70 1.73 -10.85
C PHE A 463 16.93 2.62 -10.71
N ASP A 464 18.04 2.19 -11.31
CA ASP A 464 19.18 3.06 -11.58
C ASP A 464 18.89 3.81 -12.89
N ASN A 465 18.67 5.12 -12.81
CA ASN A 465 18.27 5.95 -13.97
C ASN A 465 19.22 5.81 -15.17
N ASN A 466 20.49 5.44 -14.96
CA ASN A 466 21.44 5.21 -16.04
C ASN A 466 21.23 3.88 -16.79
N ARG A 467 20.54 2.91 -16.19
CA ARG A 467 20.33 1.56 -16.74
C ARG A 467 18.94 1.34 -17.31
N ILE A 468 18.01 2.28 -17.08
CA ILE A 468 16.62 2.18 -17.58
C ILE A 468 16.58 2.09 -19.11
N PRO A 469 17.27 2.95 -19.89
CA PRO A 469 17.16 2.91 -21.35
C PRO A 469 17.58 1.56 -21.95
N ASP A 470 18.72 1.03 -21.51
CA ASP A 470 19.23 -0.27 -21.98
C ASP A 470 18.27 -1.42 -21.62
N PHE A 471 17.70 -1.38 -20.42
CA PHE A 471 16.73 -2.39 -20.00
C PHE A 471 15.43 -2.32 -20.81
N VAL A 472 14.93 -1.11 -21.08
CA VAL A 472 13.73 -0.89 -21.88
C VAL A 472 13.91 -1.44 -23.30
N GLU A 473 15.06 -1.18 -23.93
CA GLU A 473 15.35 -1.74 -25.27
C GLU A 473 15.47 -3.26 -25.24
N TRP A 474 16.19 -3.82 -24.25
CA TRP A 474 16.24 -5.28 -24.08
C TRP A 474 14.84 -5.89 -23.89
N PHE A 475 13.98 -5.27 -23.07
CA PHE A 475 12.62 -5.72 -22.83
C PHE A 475 11.81 -5.72 -24.12
N LYS A 476 11.88 -4.65 -24.92
CA LYS A 476 11.20 -4.55 -26.23
C LYS A 476 11.62 -5.68 -27.16
N THR A 477 12.93 -5.88 -27.35
CA THR A 477 13.45 -6.93 -28.25
C THR A 477 12.92 -8.29 -27.83
N ARG A 478 12.99 -8.62 -26.54
CA ARG A 478 12.56 -9.94 -26.04
C ARG A 478 11.05 -10.12 -26.11
N ALA A 479 10.27 -9.10 -25.81
CA ALA A 479 8.82 -9.17 -25.95
C ALA A 479 8.40 -9.43 -27.42
N ILE A 480 9.08 -8.81 -28.39
CA ILE A 480 8.85 -9.06 -29.83
C ILE A 480 9.22 -10.50 -30.21
N GLU A 481 10.40 -10.98 -29.79
CA GLU A 481 10.86 -12.34 -30.09
C GLU A 481 9.86 -13.39 -29.61
N TYR A 482 9.46 -13.33 -28.33
CA TYR A 482 8.52 -14.29 -27.74
C TYR A 482 7.07 -14.07 -28.18
N GLY A 483 6.69 -12.83 -28.52
CA GLY A 483 5.39 -12.53 -29.10
C GLY A 483 5.22 -13.10 -30.51
N SER A 484 6.29 -13.07 -31.32
CA SER A 484 6.28 -13.56 -32.70
C SER A 484 6.34 -15.09 -32.77
N SER A 485 7.03 -15.76 -31.83
CA SER A 485 7.12 -17.23 -31.80
C SER A 485 5.77 -17.92 -31.52
N LEU A 486 4.80 -17.22 -30.93
CA LEU A 486 3.44 -17.72 -30.68
C LEU A 486 2.47 -17.54 -31.86
N LEU A 487 2.92 -16.91 -32.96
CA LEU A 487 2.16 -16.80 -34.21
C LEU A 487 2.59 -17.87 -35.25
N VAL A 488 3.56 -18.72 -34.90
CA VAL A 488 4.17 -19.73 -35.79
C VAL A 488 3.89 -21.18 -35.32
N GLU A 489 3.30 -21.35 -34.14
CA GLU A 489 2.66 -22.60 -33.69
C GLU A 489 1.13 -22.45 -33.76
#